data_AF-A0A110ASI1-F1
#
_entry.id   AF-A0A110ASI1-F1
#
_cell.length_a   1.000
_cell.length_b   1.000
_cell.length_c   1.000
_cell.angle_alpha   90.00
_cell.angle_beta   90.00
_cell.angle_gamma   90.00
#
_symmetry.space_group_name_H-M   'P 1'
#
loop_
_entity.id
_entity.type
_entity.pdbx_description
1 polymer ?
#
loop_
_entity_poly.entity_id
_entity_poly.type
_entity_poly.pdbx_seq_one_letter_code
_entity_poly.pdbx_strand_id
1 'polypeptide(L)' 'MAKGKDIRITVILECTGCNQKSINKKSTGISRYITQKNRHNTPSRLELRKFCPFCCKHMIHAEIKK' A
#
# COMPACT_ATOMS: atom_id res chain seq x y z
N MET A 1 -13.72 12.26 -28.18
CA MET A 1 -13.70 13.25 -27.08
C MET A 1 -13.07 12.63 -25.85
N ALA A 2 -12.32 13.42 -25.09
CA ALA A 2 -11.30 13.00 -24.12
C ALA A 2 -11.76 11.92 -23.15
N LYS A 3 -10.92 10.88 -22.95
CA LYS A 3 -11.05 9.93 -21.84
C LYS A 3 -11.13 10.75 -20.55
N GLY A 4 -12.31 10.75 -19.92
CA GLY A 4 -12.52 11.42 -18.65
C GLY A 4 -11.40 11.04 -17.69
N LYS A 5 -10.78 12.05 -17.07
CA LYS A 5 -9.70 11.86 -16.09
C LYS A 5 -10.22 10.89 -15.03
N ASP A 6 -9.74 9.64 -15.01
CA ASP A 6 -10.26 8.60 -14.12
C ASP A 6 -10.21 9.08 -12.66
N ILE A 7 -11.39 9.37 -12.11
CA ILE A 7 -11.56 9.92 -10.75
C ILE A 7 -11.12 8.89 -9.71
N ARG A 8 -11.35 7.61 -10.01
CA ARG A 8 -10.87 6.45 -9.23
C ARG A 8 -9.59 5.92 -9.86
N ILE A 9 -8.53 5.88 -9.07
CA ILE A 9 -7.24 5.33 -9.47
C ILE A 9 -6.92 4.06 -8.70
N THR A 10 -6.23 3.14 -9.35
CA THR A 10 -5.61 2.00 -8.68
C THR A 10 -4.34 2.47 -7.96
N VAL A 11 -4.23 2.16 -6.68
CA VAL A 11 -3.08 2.44 -5.83
C VAL A 11 -2.52 1.16 -5.23
N ILE A 12 -1.23 1.20 -4.93
CA ILE A 12 -0.52 0.11 -4.27
C ILE A 12 -0.18 0.58 -2.87
N LEU A 13 -0.62 -0.18 -1.87
CA LEU A 13 -0.26 0.02 -0.46
C LEU A 13 0.84 -0.96 -0.10
N GLU A 14 1.98 -0.44 0.33
CA GLU A 14 3.13 -1.24 0.75
C GLU A 14 3.33 -1.17 2.26
N CYS A 15 3.70 -2.31 2.83
CA CYS A 15 3.92 -2.41 4.25
C CYS A 15 5.18 -1.68 4.72
N THR A 16 5.04 -0.70 5.61
CA THR A 16 6.17 0.12 6.09
C THR A 16 7.18 -0.67 6.92
N GLY A 17 6.72 -1.63 7.71
CA GLY A 17 7.59 -2.46 8.56
C GLY A 17 8.21 -3.68 7.87
N CYS A 18 7.85 -3.96 6.62
CA CYS A 18 8.40 -5.10 5.86
C CYS A 18 9.71 -4.69 5.11
N ASN A 19 10.06 -3.40 5.06
CA ASN A 19 11.27 -2.84 4.40
C ASN A 19 12.50 -2.67 5.32
N GLN A 20 12.34 -2.87 6.64
CA GLN A 20 13.49 -2.89 7.53
C GLN A 20 14.23 -4.22 7.38
N LYS A 21 15.53 -4.12 7.05
CA LYS A 21 16.60 -5.13 7.09
C LYS A 21 16.65 -5.88 8.44
N SER A 22 15.57 -6.55 8.79
CA SER A 22 15.48 -7.36 9.99
C SER A 22 16.12 -8.70 9.63
N ILE A 23 17.31 -8.89 10.20
CA ILE A 23 18.18 -10.07 10.12
C ILE A 23 17.44 -11.39 10.45
N ASN A 24 16.21 -11.32 10.99
CA ASN A 24 15.46 -12.44 11.56
C ASN A 24 14.07 -12.67 10.94
N LYS A 25 13.85 -12.42 9.63
CA LYS A 25 12.56 -12.74 8.99
C LYS A 25 12.63 -13.96 8.08
N LYS A 26 11.70 -14.90 8.33
CA LYS A 26 11.48 -16.20 7.67
C LYS A 26 11.16 -16.13 6.16
N SER A 27 11.06 -14.93 5.58
CA SER A 27 10.45 -14.73 4.26
C SER A 27 10.92 -13.40 3.63
N THR A 28 11.60 -13.50 2.49
CA THR A 28 12.28 -12.42 1.77
C THR A 28 11.33 -11.59 0.90
N GLY A 29 10.27 -11.03 1.46
CA GLY A 29 9.24 -10.32 0.68
C GLY A 29 8.59 -9.13 1.40
N ILE A 30 8.06 -8.21 0.61
CA ILE A 30 7.30 -7.04 1.08
C ILE A 30 5.82 -7.26 0.76
N SER A 31 4.95 -7.08 1.76
CA SER A 31 3.50 -7.15 1.57
C SER A 31 2.99 -5.94 0.81
N ARG A 32 2.26 -6.20 -0.29
CA ARG A 32 1.63 -5.20 -1.12
C ARG A 32 0.16 -5.52 -1.32
N TYR A 33 -0.68 -4.49 -1.19
CA TYR A 33 -2.11 -4.56 -1.49
C TYR A 33 -2.43 -3.65 -2.66
N ILE A 34 -3.32 -4.11 -3.54
CA ILE A 34 -3.87 -3.31 -4.62
C ILE A 34 -5.26 -2.85 -4.18
N THR A 35 -5.49 -1.55 -4.19
CA THR A 35 -6.81 -0.96 -3.88
C THR A 35 -7.11 0.16 -4.86
N GLN A 36 -8.36 0.63 -4.86
CA GLN A 36 -8.75 1.81 -5.61
C GLN A 36 -8.95 2.98 -4.62
N LYS A 37 -8.50 4.17 -4.98
CA LYS A 37 -8.80 5.40 -4.26
C LYS A 37 -9.38 6.46 -5.18
N ASN A 38 -10.26 7.29 -4.66
CA ASN A 38 -10.78 8.45 -5.38
C ASN A 38 -9.85 9.64 -5.12
N ARG A 39 -9.22 10.18 -6.17
CA ARG A 39 -8.28 11.32 -6.03
C ARG A 39 -8.96 12.60 -5.56
N HIS A 40 -10.24 12.79 -5.88
CA HIS A 40 -10.98 14.01 -5.53
C HIS A 40 -11.35 14.01 -4.04
N ASN A 41 -11.90 12.90 -3.55
CA ASN A 41 -12.35 12.80 -2.16
C ASN A 41 -11.18 12.58 -1.18
N THR A 42 -10.16 11.84 -1.62
CA THR A 42 -8.97 11.50 -0.80
C THR A 42 -7.69 11.85 -1.55
N PRO A 43 -7.30 13.15 -1.58
CA PRO A 43 -6.09 13.60 -2.25
C PRO A 43 -4.80 13.22 -1.49
N SER A 44 -4.89 13.02 -0.17
CA SER A 44 -3.77 12.61 0.68
C SER A 44 -3.29 11.19 0.38
N ARG A 45 -2.10 10.84 0.89
CA ARG A 45 -1.57 9.47 0.85
C ARG A 45 -2.45 8.57 1.70
N LEU A 46 -2.85 7.43 1.16
CA LEU A 46 -3.65 6.45 1.89
C LEU A 46 -2.75 5.61 2.80
N GLU A 47 -3.08 5.57 4.09
CA GLU A 47 -2.42 4.71 5.08
C GLU A 47 -3.47 3.85 5.76
N LEU A 48 -3.33 2.52 5.67
CA LEU A 48 -4.28 1.58 6.25
C LEU A 48 -3.56 0.53 7.10
N ARG A 49 -4.12 0.19 8.26
CA ARG A 49 -3.70 -0.98 9.03
C ARG A 49 -4.22 -2.23 8.36
N LYS A 50 -3.32 -3.04 7.80
CA LYS A 50 -3.61 -4.34 7.18
C LYS A 50 -2.63 -5.38 7.70
N PHE A 51 -3.00 -6.64 7.58
CA PHE A 51 -2.13 -7.76 7.97
C PHE A 51 -0.90 -7.83 7.03
N CYS A 52 0.34 -7.88 7.52
CA CYS A 52 1.51 -8.26 6.68
C CYS A 52 1.76 -9.76 6.90
N PRO A 53 1.57 -10.65 5.89
CA PRO A 53 1.86 -12.08 6.04
C PRO A 53 3.33 -12.35 6.41
N PHE A 54 4.25 -11.47 5.98
CA PHE A 54 5.68 -11.58 6.31
C PHE A 54 6.03 -11.19 7.74
N CYS A 55 5.17 -10.42 8.43
CA CYS A 55 5.38 -10.05 9.83
C CYS A 55 4.39 -10.73 10.79
N CYS A 56 3.45 -11.53 10.25
CA CYS A 56 2.38 -12.19 10.99
C CYS A 56 1.60 -11.25 11.93
N LYS A 57 1.52 -9.96 11.59
CA LYS A 57 0.86 -8.94 12.42
C LYS A 57 0.24 -7.84 11.57
N HIS A 58 -0.73 -7.15 12.13
CA HIS A 58 -1.33 -5.95 11.52
C HIS A 58 -0.34 -4.79 11.60
N MET A 59 0.04 -4.27 10.44
CA MET A 59 0.96 -3.15 10.31
C MET A 59 0.39 -2.10 9.37
N ILE A 60 0.96 -0.90 9.43
CA ILE A 60 0.58 0.19 8.56
C ILE A 60 1.11 -0.10 7.16
N HIS A 61 0.21 -0.07 6.18
CA HIS A 61 0.52 -0.12 4.76
C HIS A 61 0.24 1.26 4.17
N ALA A 62 1.26 1.87 3.59
CA ALA A 62 1.21 3.22 3.04
C ALA A 62 1.23 3.18 1.52
N GLU A 63 0.53 4.12 0.90
CA GLU A 63 0.51 4.28 -0.55
C GLU A 63 1.89 4.61 -1.12
N ILE A 64 2.30 3.82 -2.11
CA ILE A 64 3.49 4.10 -2.91
C ILE A 64 3.12 4.97 -4.10
N LYS A 65 3.88 6.06 -4.27
CA LYS A 65 3.91 6.80 -5.53
C LYS A 65 4.77 6.03 -6.51
N LYS A 66 4.20 5.68 -7.66
CA LYS A 66 4.96 5.23 -8.82
C LYS A 66 5.59 6.43 -9.52
#